data_AF-A0A8X6KFH6-F1
#
_entry.id   AF-A0A8X6KFH6-F1
#
_cell.length_a   1.000
_cell.length_b   1.000
_cell.length_c   1.000
_cell.angle_alpha   90.00
_cell.angle_beta   90.00
_cell.angle_gamma   90.00
#
_symmetry.space_group_name_H-M   'P 1'
#
loop_
_entity.id
_entity.type
_entity.pdbx_description
1 polymer ?
#
loop_
_entity_poly.entity_id
_entity_poly.type
_entity_poly.pdbx_seq_one_letter_code
_entity_poly.pdbx_strand_id
1 'polypeptide(L)'
;MGGVDLADQIANVYKLDRKSCKWWKKVFFRLLMSAVVNSWIAYCGLKHRKTPLLDFIVPHAEALMASGKLNAQYQCRRGTMRLSKTSRSLLNVVDHLPVKTKTRRRCRKCAQKKKESHTKIMCTMCNIPLCIDCFNPYHS
;
A
#
# COMPACT_ATOMS: atom_id res chain seq x y z
N MET A 1 -43.37 -11.95 -5.45
CA MET A 1 -42.75 -11.27 -4.29
C MET A 1 -41.23 -11.50 -4.14
N GLY A 2 -40.55 -12.35 -4.92
CA GLY A 2 -39.12 -12.67 -4.71
C GLY A 2 -38.08 -11.68 -5.28
N GLY A 3 -38.48 -10.49 -5.76
CA GLY A 3 -37.54 -9.54 -6.35
C GLY A 3 -36.57 -8.94 -5.32
N VAL A 4 -37.05 -8.70 -4.10
CA VAL A 4 -36.24 -8.19 -2.99
C VAL A 4 -35.23 -9.25 -2.53
N ASP A 5 -35.67 -10.50 -2.37
CA ASP A 5 -34.80 -11.61 -1.98
C ASP A 5 -33.71 -11.86 -3.02
N LEU A 6 -34.05 -11.77 -4.32
CA LEU A 6 -33.08 -11.91 -5.39
C LEU A 6 -32.04 -10.77 -5.38
N ALA A 7 -32.48 -9.52 -5.19
CA ALA A 7 -31.56 -8.39 -5.08
C ALA A 7 -30.61 -8.56 -3.89
N ASP A 8 -31.13 -9.02 -2.75
CA ASP A 8 -30.36 -9.32 -1.55
C ASP A 8 -29.39 -10.48 -1.76
N GLN A 9 -29.81 -11.52 -2.48
CA GLN A 9 -28.96 -12.65 -2.82
C GLN A 9 -27.77 -12.19 -3.68
N ILE A 10 -28.03 -11.41 -4.75
CA ILE A 10 -27.00 -10.92 -5.67
C ILE A 10 -26.02 -9.98 -4.95
N ALA A 11 -26.53 -9.04 -4.13
CA ALA A 11 -25.68 -8.14 -3.34
C ALA A 11 -24.81 -8.88 -2.32
N ASN A 12 -25.25 -10.06 -1.86
CA ASN A 12 -24.51 -10.90 -0.91
C ASN A 12 -23.52 -11.88 -1.56
N VAL A 13 -23.45 -12.00 -2.89
CA VAL A 13 -22.47 -12.88 -3.56
C VAL A 13 -21.04 -12.39 -3.32
N TYR A 14 -20.81 -11.08 -3.44
CA TYR A 14 -19.51 -10.44 -3.20
C TYR A 14 -19.58 -9.53 -1.97
N LYS A 15 -19.64 -10.12 -0.78
CA LYS A 15 -19.73 -9.35 0.48
C LYS A 15 -18.51 -8.45 0.68
N LEU A 16 -18.73 -7.14 0.70
CA LEU A 16 -17.74 -6.13 1.11
C LEU A 16 -17.73 -5.88 2.63
N ASP A 17 -18.51 -6.64 3.40
CA ASP A 17 -18.63 -6.46 4.84
C ASP A 17 -17.28 -6.63 5.56
N ARG A 18 -16.92 -5.63 6.36
CA ARG A 18 -15.74 -5.67 7.24
C ARG A 18 -16.18 -5.61 8.69
N LYS A 19 -15.55 -6.41 9.56
CA LYS A 19 -15.76 -6.32 11.01
C LYS A 19 -15.42 -4.91 11.48
N SER A 20 -16.37 -4.24 12.12
CA SER A 20 -16.15 -2.92 12.72
C SER A 20 -17.08 -2.68 13.89
N CYS A 21 -16.59 -1.97 14.92
CA CYS A 21 -17.40 -1.55 16.06
C CYS A 21 -18.40 -0.44 15.72
N LYS A 22 -18.28 0.18 14.54
CA LYS A 22 -19.15 1.26 14.07
C LYS A 22 -20.25 0.69 13.17
N TRP A 23 -21.49 0.65 13.66
CA TRP A 23 -22.63 0.05 12.96
C TRP A 23 -22.90 0.66 11.57
N TRP A 24 -22.75 1.98 11.43
CA TRP A 24 -23.03 2.69 10.17
C TRP A 24 -22.16 2.23 9.00
N LYS A 25 -20.97 1.68 9.27
CA LYS A 25 -20.11 1.13 8.21
C LYS A 25 -20.77 -0.06 7.51
N LYS A 26 -21.50 -0.89 8.25
CA LYS A 26 -22.24 -2.03 7.67
C LYS A 26 -23.34 -1.53 6.74
N VAL A 27 -24.07 -0.49 7.14
CA VAL A 27 -25.08 0.16 6.30
C VAL A 27 -24.45 0.76 5.04
N PHE A 28 -23.34 1.48 5.19
CA PHE A 28 -22.60 2.05 4.06
C PHE A 28 -22.18 0.99 3.04
N PHE A 29 -21.54 -0.10 3.47
CA PHE A 29 -21.09 -1.15 2.54
C PHE A 29 -22.27 -1.87 1.88
N ARG A 30 -23.39 -2.04 2.59
CA ARG A 30 -24.62 -2.59 2.00
C ARG A 30 -25.17 -1.68 0.91
N LEU A 31 -25.29 -0.38 1.18
CA LEU A 31 -25.74 0.60 0.18
C LEU A 31 -24.79 0.69 -1.01
N LEU A 32 -23.48 0.63 -0.78
CA LEU A 32 -22.46 0.61 -1.84
C LEU A 32 -22.64 -0.60 -2.75
N MET A 33 -22.79 -1.80 -2.19
CA MET A 33 -23.03 -3.01 -2.99
C MET A 33 -24.36 -2.96 -3.75
N SER A 34 -25.42 -2.44 -3.13
CA SER A 34 -26.69 -2.21 -3.84
C SER A 34 -26.52 -1.27 -5.03
N ALA A 35 -25.76 -0.18 -4.89
CA ALA A 35 -25.49 0.75 -5.99
C ALA A 35 -24.70 0.09 -7.13
N VAL A 36 -23.69 -0.75 -6.80
CA VAL A 36 -22.90 -1.51 -7.77
C VAL A 36 -23.77 -2.52 -8.53
N VAL A 37 -24.65 -3.24 -7.84
CA VAL A 37 -25.57 -4.19 -8.49
C VAL A 37 -26.56 -3.45 -9.40
N ASN A 38 -27.09 -2.32 -8.95
CA ASN A 38 -28.00 -1.51 -9.78
C ASN A 38 -27.32 -0.96 -11.03
N SER A 39 -26.07 -0.48 -10.93
CA SER A 39 -25.31 -0.01 -12.09
C SER A 39 -24.97 -1.14 -13.05
N TRP A 40 -24.67 -2.34 -12.55
CA TRP A 40 -24.49 -3.54 -13.36
C TRP A 40 -25.75 -3.95 -14.11
N ILE A 41 -26.92 -3.90 -13.46
CA ILE A 41 -28.22 -4.17 -14.10
C ILE A 41 -28.47 -3.17 -15.23
N ALA A 42 -28.24 -1.87 -14.97
CA ALA A 42 -28.37 -0.83 -15.99
C ALA A 42 -27.39 -1.05 -17.17
N TYR A 43 -26.14 -1.43 -16.89
CA TYR A 43 -25.14 -1.75 -17.90
C TYR A 43 -25.55 -2.93 -18.78
N CYS A 44 -26.03 -4.03 -18.18
CA CYS A 44 -26.54 -5.19 -18.90
C CYS A 44 -27.74 -4.83 -19.78
N GLY A 45 -28.64 -3.96 -19.28
CA GLY A 45 -29.79 -3.46 -20.01
C GLY A 45 -29.40 -2.65 -21.25
N LEU A 46 -28.43 -1.73 -21.11
CA LEU A 46 -27.95 -0.89 -22.21
C LEU A 46 -27.16 -1.65 -23.26
N LYS A 47 -26.35 -2.64 -22.85
CA LYS A 47 -25.51 -3.42 -23.77
C LYS A 47 -26.25 -4.61 -24.39
N HIS A 48 -27.48 -4.90 -23.95
CA HIS A 48 -28.24 -6.11 -24.30
C HIS A 48 -27.42 -7.41 -24.17
N ARG A 49 -26.44 -7.42 -23.26
CA ARG A 49 -25.54 -8.55 -23.03
C ARG A 49 -25.45 -8.81 -21.54
N LYS A 50 -25.60 -10.07 -21.16
CA LYS A 50 -25.35 -10.52 -19.78
C LYS A 50 -23.85 -10.68 -19.60
N THR A 51 -23.24 -9.78 -18.84
CA THR A 51 -21.87 -9.96 -18.34
C THR A 51 -21.95 -10.41 -16.89
N PRO A 52 -21.12 -11.35 -16.44
CA PRO A 52 -21.12 -11.73 -15.03
C PRO A 52 -20.71 -10.53 -14.16
N LEU A 53 -21.24 -10.48 -12.93
CA LEU A 53 -21.05 -9.34 -12.03
C LEU A 53 -19.56 -9.11 -11.68
N LEU A 54 -18.75 -10.16 -11.58
CA LEU A 54 -17.32 -10.03 -11.30
C LEU A 54 -16.56 -9.27 -12.40
N ASP A 55 -16.85 -9.61 -13.67
CA ASP A 55 -16.24 -8.96 -14.84
C ASP A 55 -16.66 -7.50 -14.96
N PHE A 56 -17.77 -7.11 -14.32
CA PHE A 56 -18.14 -5.72 -14.17
C PHE A 56 -17.38 -5.06 -13.02
N ILE A 57 -17.31 -5.69 -11.84
CA ILE A 57 -16.69 -5.09 -10.64
C ILE A 57 -15.18 -4.88 -10.79
N VAL A 58 -14.44 -5.88 -11.30
CA VAL A 58 -12.97 -5.85 -11.33
C VAL A 58 -12.42 -4.66 -12.14
N PRO A 59 -12.83 -4.44 -13.41
CA PRO A 59 -12.34 -3.29 -14.19
C PRO A 59 -12.75 -1.94 -13.59
N HIS A 60 -13.95 -1.85 -13.00
CA HIS A 60 -14.41 -0.63 -12.35
C HIS A 60 -13.58 -0.32 -11.09
N ALA A 61 -13.26 -1.34 -10.29
CA ALA A 61 -12.39 -1.18 -9.14
C ALA A 61 -10.98 -0.74 -9.56
N GLU A 62 -10.42 -1.33 -10.62
CA GLU A 62 -9.13 -0.93 -11.18
C GLU A 62 -9.12 0.52 -11.68
N ALA A 63 -10.16 0.94 -12.39
CA ALA A 63 -10.32 2.31 -12.85
C ALA A 63 -10.42 3.31 -11.68
N LEU A 64 -11.18 2.97 -10.63
CA LEU A 64 -11.28 3.77 -9.41
C LEU A 64 -9.96 3.84 -8.65
N MET A 65 -9.20 2.75 -8.59
CA MET A 65 -7.86 2.74 -7.99
C MET A 65 -6.88 3.58 -8.79
N ALA A 66 -6.93 3.53 -10.12
CA ALA A 66 -6.07 4.32 -10.99
C ALA A 66 -6.34 5.82 -10.82
N SER A 67 -7.62 6.24 -10.86
CA SER A 67 -8.00 7.65 -10.63
C SER A 67 -7.66 8.11 -9.21
N GLY A 68 -7.87 7.25 -8.21
CA GLY A 68 -7.49 7.50 -6.83
C GLY A 68 -5.99 7.75 -6.66
N LYS A 69 -5.12 7.00 -7.37
CA LYS A 69 -3.66 7.20 -7.33
C LYS A 69 -3.22 8.54 -7.92
N LEU A 70 -3.87 8.98 -9.01
CA LEU A 70 -3.58 10.27 -9.65
C LEU A 70 -4.00 11.45 -8.76
N ASN A 71 -5.15 11.31 -8.09
CA ASN A 71 -5.73 12.37 -7.26
C ASN A 71 -5.24 12.35 -5.81
N ALA A 72 -4.65 11.24 -5.35
CA ALA A 72 -4.07 11.13 -4.03
C ALA A 72 -2.74 11.89 -3.97
N GLN A 73 -2.82 13.19 -3.70
CA GLN A 73 -1.72 13.94 -3.08
C GLN A 73 -1.54 13.53 -1.61
N TYR A 74 -1.51 12.23 -1.33
CA TYR A 74 -1.16 11.77 0.01
C TYR A 74 0.36 11.85 0.15
N GLN A 75 0.83 12.94 0.75
CA GLN A 75 2.16 12.95 1.36
C GLN A 75 2.13 11.92 2.49
N CYS A 76 2.50 10.69 2.17
CA CYS A 76 2.86 9.72 3.18
C CYS A 76 3.98 10.38 3.99
N ARG A 77 3.68 10.84 5.21
CA ARG A 77 4.70 11.24 6.16
C ARG A 77 5.65 10.06 6.18
N ARG A 78 6.86 10.22 5.64
CA ARG A 78 7.90 9.19 5.60
C ARG A 78 8.28 8.89 7.05
N GLY A 79 7.44 8.14 7.76
CA GLY A 79 7.88 7.36 8.89
C GLY A 79 8.91 6.43 8.30
N THR A 80 10.16 6.59 8.74
CA THR A 80 11.29 5.76 8.35
C THR A 80 10.84 4.31 8.20
N MET A 81 10.73 3.82 6.97
CA MET A 81 10.36 2.44 6.71
C MET A 81 11.37 1.54 7.41
N ARG A 82 10.96 0.89 8.50
CA ARG A 82 11.73 -0.22 9.07
C ARG A 82 11.48 -1.42 8.17
N LEU A 83 12.39 -1.68 7.24
CA LEU A 83 12.45 -2.96 6.54
C LEU A 83 12.44 -4.09 7.57
N SER A 84 11.64 -5.14 7.30
CA SER A 84 11.59 -6.37 8.09
C SER A 84 12.99 -6.98 8.19
N LYS A 85 13.27 -7.77 9.24
CA LYS A 85 14.56 -8.47 9.36
C LYS A 85 14.84 -9.39 8.16
N THR A 86 13.81 -10.02 7.60
CA THR A 86 13.90 -10.92 6.44
C THR A 86 14.32 -10.21 5.14
N SER A 87 13.88 -8.97 4.91
CA SER A 87 14.29 -8.20 3.73
C SER A 87 15.73 -7.66 3.83
N ARG A 88 16.29 -7.53 5.04
CA ARG A 88 17.71 -7.13 5.22
C ARG A 88 18.69 -8.25 4.87
N SER A 89 18.32 -9.50 5.13
CA SER A 89 19.21 -10.64 4.90
C SER A 89 19.43 -10.96 3.42
N LEU A 90 18.50 -10.58 2.54
CA LEU A 90 18.62 -10.77 1.08
C LEU A 90 19.42 -9.66 0.39
N LEU A 91 19.67 -8.53 1.08
CA LEU A 91 20.49 -7.42 0.56
C LEU A 91 21.99 -7.63 0.81
N ASN A 92 22.37 -8.60 1.64
CA ASN A 92 23.77 -8.89 2.00
C ASN A 92 24.57 -9.58 0.88
N VAL A 93 23.95 -9.91 -0.26
CA VAL A 93 24.63 -10.48 -1.44
C VAL A 93 25.07 -9.38 -2.43
N VAL A 94 24.63 -8.14 -2.23
CA VAL A 94 24.97 -7.02 -3.11
C VAL A 94 26.02 -6.13 -2.47
N ASP A 95 27.11 -5.86 -3.19
CA ASP A 95 28.22 -5.04 -2.74
C ASP A 95 27.75 -3.67 -2.21
N HIS A 96 27.78 -3.52 -0.90
CA HIS A 96 27.52 -2.24 -0.24
C HIS A 96 28.71 -1.31 -0.45
N LEU A 97 28.64 -0.43 -1.46
CA LEU A 97 29.73 0.52 -1.74
C LEU A 97 29.56 1.84 -0.97
N PRO A 98 30.65 2.38 -0.37
CA PRO A 98 30.65 3.69 0.25
C PRO A 98 30.76 4.80 -0.81
N VAL A 99 29.77 5.72 -0.84
CA VAL A 99 29.78 6.91 -1.71
C VAL A 99 29.87 8.18 -0.89
N LYS A 100 30.69 9.14 -1.36
CA LYS A 100 30.82 10.47 -0.76
C LYS A 100 29.65 11.36 -1.18
N THR A 101 29.06 12.05 -0.22
CA THR A 101 27.97 13.01 -0.41
C THR A 101 28.38 14.42 -0.04
N LYS A 102 27.69 15.41 -0.63
CA LYS A 102 28.00 16.84 -0.45
C LYS A 102 27.80 17.30 1.00
N THR A 103 26.75 16.81 1.66
CA THR A 103 26.38 17.19 3.03
C THR A 103 26.90 16.20 4.06
N ARG A 104 27.40 16.70 5.20
CA ARG A 104 27.71 15.84 6.37
C ARG A 104 26.41 15.42 7.07
N ARG A 105 26.24 14.12 7.32
CA ARG A 105 25.10 13.56 8.06
C ARG A 105 25.58 12.79 9.27
N ARG A 106 24.76 12.68 10.31
CA ARG A 106 25.09 11.93 11.52
C ARG A 106 25.14 10.43 11.22
N CYS A 107 26.19 9.75 11.67
CA CYS A 107 26.31 8.30 11.51
C CYS A 107 25.20 7.56 12.28
N ARG A 108 24.49 6.64 11.62
CA ARG A 108 23.38 5.90 12.23
C ARG A 108 23.81 5.02 13.41
N LYS A 109 24.95 4.33 13.30
CA LYS A 109 25.46 3.42 14.34
C LYS A 109 26.00 4.18 15.56
N CYS A 110 26.68 5.30 15.33
CA CYS A 110 27.17 6.14 16.42
C CYS A 110 26.04 6.89 17.14
N ALA A 111 25.00 7.31 16.41
CA ALA A 111 23.81 7.91 17.03
C ALA A 111 23.13 6.95 18.01
N GLN A 112 23.06 5.65 17.69
CA GLN A 112 22.55 4.63 18.62
C GLN A 112 23.41 4.49 19.88
N LYS A 113 24.73 4.66 19.75
CA LYS A 113 25.69 4.65 20.86
C LYS A 113 25.83 6.00 21.57
N LYS A 114 24.97 6.98 21.27
CA LYS A 114 25.05 8.37 21.76
C LYS A 114 26.40 9.07 21.50
N LYS A 115 27.18 8.59 20.53
CA LYS A 115 28.43 9.25 20.09
C LYS A 115 28.11 10.23 18.97
N GLU A 116 28.49 11.49 19.16
CA GLU A 116 28.38 12.49 18.11
C GLU A 116 29.45 12.25 17.04
N SER A 117 29.01 11.89 15.84
CA SER A 117 29.89 11.71 14.69
C SER A 117 29.14 12.01 13.40
N HIS A 118 29.78 12.80 12.55
CA HIS A 118 29.23 13.26 11.28
C HIS A 118 30.11 12.79 10.13
N THR A 119 29.51 12.21 9.10
CA THR A 119 30.24 11.61 7.98
C THR A 119 29.69 12.12 6.67
N LYS A 120 30.56 12.18 5.65
CA LYS A 120 30.16 12.43 4.26
C LYS A 120 29.89 11.12 3.51
N ILE A 121 30.00 9.97 4.17
CA ILE A 121 29.96 8.64 3.54
C ILE A 121 28.57 8.03 3.75
N MET A 122 28.01 7.52 2.67
CA MET A 122 26.70 6.87 2.66
C MET A 122 26.75 5.61 1.79
N CYS A 123 26.08 4.54 2.23
CA CYS A 123 25.91 3.34 1.42
C CYS A 123 24.93 3.61 0.27
N THR A 124 25.29 3.26 -0.97
CA THR A 124 24.44 3.42 -2.17
C THR A 124 23.14 2.63 -2.09
N MET A 125 23.24 1.37 -1.67
CA MET A 125 22.09 0.45 -1.62
C MET A 125 21.16 0.76 -0.45
N CYS A 126 21.73 1.01 0.74
CA CYS A 126 20.91 1.25 1.94
C CYS A 126 20.49 2.71 2.12
N ASN A 127 21.15 3.67 1.45
CA ASN A 127 20.98 5.11 1.67
C ASN A 127 21.11 5.50 3.15
N ILE A 128 22.07 4.90 3.85
CA ILE A 128 22.34 5.14 5.27
C ILE A 128 23.71 5.82 5.45
N PRO A 129 23.80 6.93 6.20
CA PRO A 129 25.08 7.55 6.53
C PRO A 129 25.81 6.75 7.61
N LEU A 130 27.04 6.35 7.31
CA LEU A 130 27.90 5.55 8.20
C LEU A 130 29.32 6.15 8.26
N CYS A 131 29.99 5.91 9.38
CA CYS A 131 31.42 6.21 9.55
C CYS A 131 32.27 5.10 8.95
N ILE A 132 33.56 5.37 8.66
CA ILE A 132 34.48 4.37 8.09
C ILE A 132 34.53 3.13 9.01
N ASP A 133 34.73 3.34 10.32
CA ASP A 133 34.75 2.28 11.33
C ASP A 133 33.40 1.54 11.51
N CYS A 134 32.31 2.19 11.11
CA CYS A 134 30.95 1.71 11.30
C CYS A 134 30.43 0.95 10.08
N PHE A 135 31.07 1.09 8.92
CA PHE A 135 30.57 0.66 7.63
C PHE A 135 30.54 -0.87 7.53
N ASN A 136 31.71 -1.49 7.67
CA ASN A 136 31.85 -2.96 7.63
C ASN A 136 30.95 -3.65 8.66
N PRO A 137 30.99 -3.32 9.97
CA PRO A 137 30.18 -4.02 10.96
C PRO A 137 28.69 -3.63 10.94
N TYR A 138 28.23 -2.89 9.94
CA TYR A 138 26.80 -2.66 9.66
C TYR A 138 26.30 -3.49 8.48
N HIS A 139 27.19 -3.86 7.56
CA HIS A 139 26.93 -4.62 6.35
C HIS A 139 27.39 -6.09 6.43
N SER A 140 27.96 -6.51 7.57
CA SER A 140 28.21 -7.92 7.92
C SER A 140 26.94 -8.65 8.32
#